data_AF-A9KVY8-F1
#
_entry.id   AF-A9KVY8-F1
#
_cell.length_a   1.000
_cell.length_b   1.000
_cell.length_c   1.000
_cell.angle_alpha   90.00
_cell.angle_beta   90.00
_cell.angle_gamma   90.00
#
_symmetry.space_group_name_H-M   'P 1'
#
loop_
_entity.id
_entity.type
_entity.pdbx_description
1 polymer ?
#
loop_
_entity_poly.entity_id
_entity_poly.type
_entity_poly.pdbx_seq_one_letter_code
_entity_poly.pdbx_strand_id
1 'polypeptide(L)'
;MKWINVICALMLFALPVQAASVRYQHTDMLGSVVSESDESGNIISRSQYEPFGKRMGGDKEGIGYTGHLQDKDLGLTYMQARYYDPLIGRFYSNDPVGFDNVHNFNRYSYANNNPYKYIDPDGRDSFLVSRALKGSPIGNHNFIVSHAKYLGDPNAKVYSWGPLESGKMGLVNHVNSGGAARTWEDDSSAWQSLSFEGNSGVAFRAIDASDSDVSFLARTVQENRNYKYVPSLFTGSVNSNSAAGAVAHAADGGTANVPTGGWQPGHNQSSMVNVGNSPPVFRVSGRLDSRKLDEELN
;
A
#
# COMPACT_ATOMS: atom_id res chain seq x y z
N MET A 1 67.86 41.93 2.22
CA MET A 1 67.12 40.73 2.66
C MET A 1 65.78 41.19 3.24
N LYS A 2 64.68 41.06 2.50
CA LYS A 2 63.33 41.41 2.97
C LYS A 2 62.42 40.22 2.73
N TRP A 3 61.80 39.73 3.80
CA TRP A 3 60.91 38.59 3.83
C TRP A 3 59.54 39.01 3.26
N ILE A 4 58.99 38.22 2.33
CA ILE A 4 57.63 38.40 1.78
C ILE A 4 56.74 37.38 2.48
N ASN A 5 55.78 37.89 3.26
CA ASN A 5 54.71 37.09 3.86
C ASN A 5 53.66 36.75 2.80
N VAL A 6 53.40 35.45 2.63
CA VAL A 6 52.26 34.93 1.86
C VAL A 6 51.10 34.75 2.82
N ILE A 7 50.00 35.49 2.60
CA ILE A 7 48.71 35.22 3.26
C ILE A 7 47.79 34.63 2.20
N CYS A 8 47.55 33.33 2.28
CA CYS A 8 46.50 32.64 1.55
C CYS A 8 45.13 33.07 2.08
N ALA A 9 44.32 33.71 1.24
CA ALA A 9 42.91 33.93 1.52
C ALA A 9 42.14 32.62 1.25
N LEU A 10 41.74 31.93 2.31
CA LEU A 10 40.72 30.88 2.27
C LEU A 10 39.35 31.56 2.10
N MET A 11 38.80 31.56 0.89
CA MET A 11 37.38 31.82 0.68
C MET A 11 36.59 30.61 1.20
N LEU A 12 35.95 30.76 2.36
CA LEU A 12 34.90 29.84 2.81
C LEU A 12 33.69 30.01 1.87
N PHE A 13 33.42 29.02 1.04
CA PHE A 13 32.10 28.84 0.44
C PHE A 13 31.14 28.40 1.55
N ALA A 14 30.38 29.34 2.12
CA ALA A 14 29.23 29.00 2.94
C ALA A 14 28.12 28.50 2.01
N LEU A 15 27.88 27.18 1.98
CA LEU A 15 26.67 26.65 1.36
C LEU A 15 25.47 27.17 2.16
N PRO A 16 24.42 27.71 1.52
CA PRO A 16 23.23 28.12 2.22
C PRO A 16 22.62 26.89 2.91
N VAL A 17 22.56 26.92 4.25
CA VAL A 17 21.71 25.99 5.00
C VAL A 17 20.27 26.39 4.68
N GLN A 18 19.61 25.60 3.84
CA GLN A 18 18.18 25.71 3.61
C GLN A 18 17.49 25.42 4.95
N ALA A 19 16.82 26.41 5.54
CA ALA A 19 16.00 26.18 6.71
C ALA A 19 14.89 25.17 6.35
N ALA A 20 14.85 24.05 7.04
CA ALA A 20 13.77 23.08 6.89
C ALA A 20 12.50 23.69 7.48
N SER A 21 11.47 23.93 6.65
CA SER A 21 10.15 24.36 7.11
C SER A 21 9.20 23.16 7.17
N VAL A 22 8.66 22.84 8.34
CA VAL A 22 7.64 21.78 8.47
C VAL A 22 6.27 22.33 8.09
N ARG A 23 5.52 21.55 7.30
CA ARG A 23 4.11 21.80 6.98
C ARG A 23 3.28 20.61 7.44
N TYR A 24 2.15 20.89 8.08
CA TYR A 24 1.18 19.88 8.49
C TYR A 24 0.01 19.90 7.51
N GLN A 25 -0.28 18.76 6.90
CA GLN A 25 -1.42 18.59 6.00
C GLN A 25 -2.63 18.10 6.78
N HIS A 26 -3.76 18.74 6.57
CA HIS A 26 -5.06 18.36 7.13
C HIS A 26 -5.94 17.86 6.00
N THR A 27 -6.47 16.66 6.15
CA THR A 27 -7.21 15.97 5.10
C THR A 27 -8.70 15.91 5.38
N ASP A 28 -9.49 15.77 4.32
CA ASP A 28 -10.89 15.34 4.44
C ASP A 28 -11.00 13.81 4.67
N MET A 29 -12.24 13.31 4.67
CA MET A 29 -12.54 11.88 4.87
C MET A 29 -12.01 10.97 3.76
N LEU A 30 -11.76 11.52 2.56
CA LEU A 30 -11.20 10.77 1.44
C LEU A 30 -9.67 10.88 1.38
N GLY A 31 -9.04 11.58 2.32
CA GLY A 31 -7.61 11.82 2.34
C GLY A 31 -7.16 13.01 1.49
N SER A 32 -8.08 13.82 0.95
CA SER A 32 -7.72 15.00 0.17
C SER A 32 -7.19 16.12 1.04
N VAL A 33 -6.07 16.74 0.67
CA VAL A 33 -5.46 17.84 1.44
C VAL A 33 -6.30 19.12 1.31
N VAL A 34 -7.09 19.44 2.34
CA VAL A 34 -8.01 20.59 2.37
C VAL A 34 -7.43 21.81 3.08
N SER A 35 -6.40 21.62 3.92
CA SER A 35 -5.63 22.74 4.45
C SER A 35 -4.22 22.35 4.86
N GLU A 36 -3.34 23.33 4.92
CA GLU A 36 -1.97 23.18 5.43
C GLU A 36 -1.72 24.21 6.53
N SER A 37 -1.00 23.81 7.58
CA SER A 37 -0.54 24.71 8.63
C SER A 37 0.97 24.69 8.82
N ASP A 38 1.52 25.80 9.32
CA ASP A 38 2.92 25.90 9.74
C ASP A 38 3.17 25.29 11.14
N GLU A 39 4.41 25.36 11.61
CA GLU A 39 4.85 24.92 12.94
C GLU A 39 4.19 25.64 14.11
N SER A 40 3.65 26.84 13.87
CA SER A 40 2.92 27.61 14.87
C SER A 40 1.41 27.34 14.84
N GLY A 41 0.95 26.46 13.95
CA GLY A 41 -0.46 26.13 13.77
C GLY A 41 -1.24 27.14 12.94
N ASN A 42 -0.59 28.11 12.29
CA ASN A 42 -1.27 29.05 11.41
C ASN A 42 -1.61 28.36 10.10
N ILE A 43 -2.83 28.57 9.59
CA ILE A 43 -3.25 28.04 8.29
C ILE A 43 -2.55 28.84 7.18
N ILE A 44 -1.70 28.15 6.41
CA ILE A 44 -0.93 28.74 5.31
C ILE A 44 -1.58 28.48 3.95
N SER A 45 -2.42 27.45 3.81
CA SER A 45 -3.21 27.24 2.60
C SER A 45 -4.53 26.50 2.88
N ARG A 46 -5.53 26.75 2.03
CA ARG A 46 -6.78 25.99 1.97
C ARG A 46 -7.04 25.55 0.54
N SER A 47 -7.59 24.36 0.40
CA SER A 47 -8.00 23.77 -0.87
C SER A 47 -9.44 23.31 -0.77
N GLN A 48 -10.18 23.44 -1.86
CA GLN A 48 -11.49 22.81 -2.01
C GLN A 48 -11.47 22.04 -3.32
N TYR A 49 -12.11 20.88 -3.32
CA TYR A 49 -12.18 20.00 -4.49
C TYR A 49 -13.64 19.79 -4.89
N GLU A 50 -13.90 19.77 -6.19
CA GLU A 50 -15.13 19.23 -6.75
C GLU A 50 -15.19 17.70 -6.55
N PRO A 51 -16.34 17.04 -6.76
CA PRO A 51 -16.50 15.61 -6.47
C PRO A 51 -15.44 14.73 -7.14
N PHE A 52 -15.05 15.07 -8.38
CA PHE A 52 -14.06 14.35 -9.17
C PHE A 52 -12.63 14.90 -9.01
N GLY A 53 -12.38 15.74 -8.01
CA GLY A 53 -11.04 16.14 -7.61
C GLY A 53 -10.49 17.40 -8.27
N LYS A 54 -11.29 18.09 -9.11
CA LYS A 54 -10.89 19.39 -9.65
C LYS A 54 -10.75 20.38 -8.51
N ARG A 55 -9.58 21.01 -8.41
CA ARG A 55 -9.28 21.98 -7.36
C ARG A 55 -9.92 23.33 -7.68
N MET A 56 -10.68 23.86 -6.72
CA MET A 56 -11.23 25.21 -6.80
C MET A 56 -10.13 26.23 -6.51
N GLY A 57 -10.01 27.25 -7.36
CA GLY A 57 -8.99 28.29 -7.21
C GLY A 57 -7.66 27.99 -7.91
N GLY A 58 -7.60 26.94 -8.74
CA GLY A 58 -6.45 26.62 -9.59
C GLY A 58 -5.63 25.43 -9.10
N ASP A 59 -4.87 24.84 -10.02
CA ASP A 59 -4.02 23.68 -9.76
C ASP A 59 -2.79 24.08 -8.93
N LYS A 60 -2.34 23.15 -8.08
CA LYS A 60 -1.18 23.32 -7.21
C LYS A 60 -0.35 22.05 -7.31
N GLU A 61 0.96 22.20 -7.39
CA GLU A 61 1.89 21.08 -7.34
C GLU A 61 1.88 20.41 -5.96
N GLY A 62 2.00 19.08 -5.94
CA GLY A 62 2.19 18.30 -4.72
C GLY A 62 0.98 17.46 -4.32
N ILE A 63 0.99 16.93 -3.10
CA ILE A 63 -0.07 16.04 -2.62
C ILE A 63 -1.38 16.81 -2.46
N GLY A 64 -2.46 16.31 -3.07
CA GLY A 64 -3.75 16.98 -3.13
C GLY A 64 -4.92 16.01 -2.98
N TYR A 65 -5.73 15.89 -4.03
CA TYR A 65 -6.96 15.11 -4.04
C TYR A 65 -6.70 13.63 -3.70
N THR A 66 -7.44 13.10 -2.72
CA THR A 66 -7.35 11.70 -2.25
C THR A 66 -5.94 11.22 -1.89
N GLY A 67 -5.03 12.15 -1.56
CA GLY A 67 -3.66 11.84 -1.17
C GLY A 67 -2.69 11.60 -2.35
N HIS A 68 -3.11 11.86 -3.58
CA HIS A 68 -2.27 11.68 -4.76
C HIS A 68 -1.52 12.95 -5.17
N LEU A 69 -0.46 12.75 -5.95
CA LEU A 69 0.36 13.83 -6.49
C LEU A 69 -0.40 14.56 -7.60
N GLN A 70 -0.57 15.87 -7.44
CA GLN A 70 -1.09 16.77 -8.46
C GLN A 70 0.09 17.33 -9.26
N ASP A 71 0.04 17.10 -10.57
CA ASP A 71 0.94 17.67 -11.56
C ASP A 71 0.28 18.94 -12.11
N LYS A 72 0.78 20.10 -11.69
CA LYS A 72 0.17 21.39 -12.07
C LYS A 72 0.39 21.71 -13.55
N ASP A 73 1.45 21.18 -14.15
CA ASP A 73 1.83 21.53 -15.52
C ASP A 73 0.96 20.79 -16.53
N LEU A 74 0.53 19.57 -16.18
CA LEU A 74 -0.43 18.79 -16.95
C LEU A 74 -1.89 19.04 -16.54
N GLY A 75 -2.12 19.55 -15.32
CA GLY A 75 -3.46 19.64 -14.73
C GLY A 75 -4.03 18.27 -14.36
N LEU A 76 -3.16 17.30 -14.12
CA LEU A 76 -3.51 15.89 -13.88
C LEU A 76 -3.12 15.44 -12.49
N THR A 77 -3.74 14.38 -12.03
CA THR A 77 -3.38 13.71 -10.78
C THR A 77 -2.72 12.38 -11.11
N TYR A 78 -1.48 12.21 -10.65
CA TYR A 78 -0.78 10.94 -10.76
C TYR A 78 -1.21 10.01 -9.62
N MET A 79 -2.06 9.03 -9.96
CA MET A 79 -2.59 8.02 -9.04
C MET A 79 -1.78 6.73 -9.12
N GLN A 80 -0.45 6.87 -9.15
CA GLN A 80 0.55 5.79 -9.21
C GLN A 80 0.49 4.91 -10.47
N ALA A 81 -0.56 4.11 -10.67
CA ALA A 81 -0.68 3.28 -11.86
C ALA A 81 -1.05 4.08 -13.12
N ARG A 82 -1.75 5.22 -12.96
CA ARG A 82 -2.34 5.98 -14.06
C ARG A 82 -2.40 7.47 -13.77
N TYR A 83 -2.37 8.26 -14.84
CA TYR A 83 -2.75 9.67 -14.78
C TYR A 83 -4.27 9.81 -14.88
N TYR A 84 -4.83 10.52 -13.91
CA TYR A 84 -6.23 10.85 -13.77
C TYR A 84 -6.46 12.32 -14.11
N ASP A 85 -7.46 12.57 -14.94
CA ASP A 85 -7.93 13.91 -15.28
C ASP A 85 -9.12 14.28 -14.38
N PRO A 86 -8.92 15.22 -13.43
CA PRO A 86 -9.96 15.63 -12.51
C PRO A 86 -11.04 16.52 -13.15
N LEU A 87 -10.77 17.11 -14.32
CA LEU A 87 -11.72 17.95 -15.05
C LEU A 87 -12.80 17.10 -15.73
N ILE A 88 -12.43 15.97 -16.33
CA ILE A 88 -13.38 15.05 -16.97
C ILE A 88 -13.77 13.85 -16.09
N GLY A 89 -13.05 13.62 -15.00
CA GLY A 89 -13.31 12.55 -14.05
C GLY A 89 -12.93 11.16 -14.58
N ARG A 90 -11.82 11.04 -15.31
CA ARG A 90 -11.40 9.80 -16.00
C ARG A 90 -9.88 9.61 -16.01
N PHE A 91 -9.44 8.38 -16.15
CA PHE A 91 -8.03 8.07 -16.47
C PHE A 91 -7.72 8.27 -17.95
N TYR A 92 -6.46 8.57 -18.28
CA TYR A 92 -6.00 8.67 -19.68
C TYR A 92 -5.57 7.34 -20.29
N SER A 93 -5.31 6.33 -19.45
CA SER A 93 -4.95 4.99 -19.89
C SER A 93 -6.00 3.99 -19.47
N ASN A 94 -6.10 2.92 -20.25
CA ASN A 94 -6.92 1.78 -19.91
C ASN A 94 -6.46 1.16 -18.58
N ASP A 95 -7.42 0.77 -17.76
CA ASP A 95 -7.15 -0.03 -16.56
C ASP A 95 -6.38 -1.31 -16.91
N PRO A 96 -5.16 -1.52 -16.36
CA PRO A 96 -4.38 -2.71 -16.64
C PRO A 96 -5.01 -4.00 -16.09
N VAL A 97 -5.95 -3.93 -15.13
CA VAL A 97 -6.66 -5.07 -14.55
C VAL A 97 -7.63 -5.72 -15.56
N GLY A 98 -8.05 -4.99 -16.60
CA GLY A 98 -8.96 -5.49 -17.64
C GLY A 98 -10.43 -5.27 -17.30
N PHE A 99 -11.32 -6.12 -17.83
CA PHE A 99 -12.76 -6.07 -17.54
C PHE A 99 -13.27 -7.44 -17.07
N ASP A 100 -14.13 -7.45 -16.06
CA ASP A 100 -14.77 -8.66 -15.51
C ASP A 100 -16.24 -8.46 -15.09
N ASN A 101 -16.77 -7.23 -15.14
CA ASN A 101 -18.17 -6.90 -14.90
C ASN A 101 -18.57 -5.56 -15.57
N VAL A 102 -19.83 -5.16 -15.40
CA VAL A 102 -20.38 -3.92 -15.95
C VAL A 102 -19.65 -2.66 -15.45
N HIS A 103 -19.11 -2.67 -14.22
CA HIS A 103 -18.50 -1.49 -13.63
C HIS A 103 -17.08 -1.22 -14.15
N ASN A 104 -16.31 -2.25 -14.52
CA ASN A 104 -14.99 -2.09 -15.14
C ASN A 104 -14.99 -2.31 -16.67
N PHE A 105 -16.17 -2.46 -17.28
CA PHE A 105 -16.31 -2.39 -18.75
C PHE A 105 -15.81 -1.04 -19.26
N ASN A 106 -16.12 0.05 -18.54
CA ASN A 106 -15.47 1.33 -18.78
C ASN A 106 -14.13 1.39 -18.03
N ARG A 107 -13.07 0.99 -18.75
CA ARG A 107 -11.68 0.93 -18.27
C ARG A 107 -11.02 2.29 -18.01
N TYR A 108 -11.73 3.39 -18.22
CA TYR A 108 -11.28 4.74 -17.93
C TYR A 108 -12.01 5.36 -16.72
N SER A 109 -13.00 4.67 -16.17
CA SER A 109 -13.81 5.19 -15.07
C SER A 109 -13.01 5.25 -13.77
N TYR A 110 -13.23 6.31 -13.00
CA TYR A 110 -12.72 6.47 -11.63
C TYR A 110 -13.82 6.18 -10.62
N ALA A 111 -13.48 5.48 -9.55
CA ALA A 111 -14.35 5.29 -8.38
C ALA A 111 -15.78 4.81 -8.70
N ASN A 112 -15.97 4.01 -9.76
CA ASN A 112 -17.28 3.57 -10.26
C ASN A 112 -18.30 4.73 -10.45
N ASN A 113 -17.82 5.91 -10.88
CA ASN A 113 -18.60 7.14 -11.00
C ASN A 113 -19.24 7.64 -9.69
N ASN A 114 -18.77 7.18 -8.54
CA ASN A 114 -19.20 7.67 -7.22
C ASN A 114 -17.97 8.00 -6.35
N PRO A 115 -17.25 9.09 -6.68
CA PRO A 115 -16.02 9.50 -5.99
C PRO A 115 -16.26 10.07 -4.58
N TYR A 116 -17.52 10.24 -4.17
CA TYR A 116 -17.86 10.54 -2.77
C TYR A 116 -17.77 9.30 -1.88
N LYS A 117 -18.00 8.12 -2.45
CA LYS A 117 -18.06 6.86 -1.71
C LYS A 117 -16.81 6.01 -1.91
N TYR A 118 -16.21 6.06 -3.10
CA TYR A 118 -15.07 5.24 -3.47
C TYR A 118 -13.89 6.11 -3.85
N ILE A 119 -12.69 5.62 -3.55
CA ILE A 119 -11.40 6.18 -3.98
C ILE A 119 -10.63 5.09 -4.72
N ASP A 120 -9.61 5.46 -5.50
CA ASP A 120 -8.67 4.53 -6.13
C ASP A 120 -7.26 4.79 -5.55
N PRO A 121 -6.93 4.25 -4.36
CA PRO A 121 -5.77 4.66 -3.54
C PRO A 121 -4.40 4.53 -4.21
N ASP A 122 -4.27 3.67 -5.21
CA ASP A 122 -3.02 3.35 -5.89
C ASP A 122 -3.22 2.93 -7.38
N GLY A 123 -4.47 2.98 -7.85
CA GLY A 123 -4.84 2.43 -9.15
C GLY A 123 -5.07 0.91 -9.14
N ARG A 124 -4.88 0.20 -8.00
CA ARG A 124 -4.76 -1.26 -7.83
C ARG A 124 -4.86 -1.75 -6.35
N ASP A 125 -6.03 -2.12 -5.85
CA ASP A 125 -6.21 -2.41 -4.41
C ASP A 125 -5.76 -3.83 -3.95
N SER A 126 -4.52 -3.93 -3.45
CA SER A 126 -3.98 -5.12 -2.75
C SER A 126 -3.60 -4.86 -1.28
N PHE A 127 -3.89 -5.81 -0.40
CA PHE A 127 -3.74 -5.65 1.06
C PHE A 127 -3.10 -6.87 1.73
N LEU A 128 -2.23 -6.60 2.71
CA LEU A 128 -1.87 -7.55 3.76
C LEU A 128 -2.83 -7.34 4.92
N VAL A 129 -3.64 -8.35 5.22
CA VAL A 129 -4.71 -8.27 6.22
C VAL A 129 -4.38 -9.20 7.38
N SER A 130 -4.73 -8.78 8.58
CA SER A 130 -4.52 -9.51 9.83
C SER A 130 -5.83 -9.52 10.61
N ARG A 131 -6.27 -10.69 11.05
CA ARG A 131 -7.42 -10.87 11.95
C ARG A 131 -7.02 -11.63 13.20
N ALA A 132 -7.79 -11.50 14.27
CA ALA A 132 -7.64 -12.36 15.44
C ALA A 132 -7.86 -13.84 15.09
N LEU A 133 -7.03 -14.73 15.65
CA LEU A 133 -7.25 -16.18 15.57
C LEU A 133 -8.39 -16.57 16.53
N LYS A 134 -9.36 -17.33 16.00
CA LYS A 134 -10.46 -17.86 16.81
C LYS A 134 -9.91 -18.74 17.93
N GLY A 135 -10.22 -18.39 19.18
CA GLY A 135 -9.74 -19.13 20.36
C GLY A 135 -8.33 -18.76 20.84
N SER A 136 -7.68 -17.74 20.26
CA SER A 136 -6.42 -17.18 20.76
C SER A 136 -6.64 -15.72 21.19
N PRO A 137 -6.37 -15.36 22.45
CA PRO A 137 -6.57 -13.99 22.93
C PRO A 137 -5.50 -13.01 22.44
N ILE A 138 -4.39 -13.50 21.88
CA ILE A 138 -3.22 -12.68 21.52
C ILE A 138 -2.71 -12.92 20.10
N GLY A 139 -3.05 -14.04 19.48
CA GLY A 139 -2.50 -14.46 18.19
C GLY A 139 -3.35 -13.99 17.02
N ASN A 140 -2.71 -13.45 16.00
CA ASN A 140 -3.33 -13.05 14.75
C ASN A 140 -2.95 -13.98 13.60
N HIS A 141 -3.84 -14.02 12.60
CA HIS A 141 -3.67 -14.71 11.34
C HIS A 141 -3.68 -13.70 10.19
N ASN A 142 -2.65 -13.75 9.36
CA ASN A 142 -2.46 -12.88 8.23
C ASN A 142 -2.76 -13.60 6.92
N PHE A 143 -3.32 -12.86 5.98
CA PHE A 143 -3.67 -13.30 4.65
C PHE A 143 -3.54 -12.15 3.66
N ILE A 144 -3.59 -12.46 2.36
CA ILE A 144 -3.46 -11.46 1.29
C ILE A 144 -4.81 -11.28 0.62
N VAL A 145 -5.14 -10.03 0.32
CA VAL A 145 -6.28 -9.65 -0.52
C VAL A 145 -5.76 -8.92 -1.74
N SER A 146 -6.36 -9.17 -2.90
CA SER A 146 -6.10 -8.42 -4.14
C SER A 146 -7.40 -8.30 -4.92
N HIS A 147 -7.42 -7.44 -5.93
CA HIS A 147 -8.60 -7.19 -6.77
C HIS A 147 -9.81 -6.74 -5.94
N ALA A 148 -9.56 -6.11 -4.80
CA ALA A 148 -10.61 -5.41 -4.10
C ALA A 148 -10.97 -4.14 -4.88
N LYS A 149 -12.23 -3.69 -4.81
CA LYS A 149 -12.61 -2.36 -5.33
C LYS A 149 -12.83 -1.33 -4.24
N TYR A 150 -12.90 -1.82 -3.00
CA TYR A 150 -13.11 -1.08 -1.78
C TYR A 150 -12.84 -2.03 -0.61
N LEU A 151 -12.58 -1.47 0.58
CA LEU A 151 -12.42 -2.25 1.80
C LEU A 151 -13.66 -3.11 2.06
N GLY A 152 -13.46 -4.41 2.20
CA GLY A 152 -14.53 -5.38 2.41
C GLY A 152 -15.28 -5.82 1.15
N ASP A 153 -14.76 -5.56 -0.04
CA ASP A 153 -15.36 -6.05 -1.30
C ASP A 153 -15.51 -7.58 -1.27
N PRO A 154 -16.75 -8.13 -1.33
CA PRO A 154 -16.98 -9.57 -1.31
C PRO A 154 -16.46 -10.30 -2.55
N ASN A 155 -16.13 -9.56 -3.62
CA ASN A 155 -15.59 -10.11 -4.87
C ASN A 155 -14.05 -10.08 -4.92
N ALA A 156 -13.39 -9.54 -3.89
CA ALA A 156 -11.94 -9.54 -3.82
C ALA A 156 -11.38 -10.97 -3.75
N LYS A 157 -10.17 -11.17 -4.27
CA LYS A 157 -9.47 -12.45 -4.17
C LYS A 157 -8.75 -12.55 -2.84
N VAL A 158 -9.16 -13.50 -2.02
CA VAL A 158 -8.54 -13.82 -0.73
C VAL A 158 -7.58 -15.00 -0.89
N TYR A 159 -6.30 -14.77 -0.61
CA TYR A 159 -5.25 -15.77 -0.55
C TYR A 159 -4.90 -16.05 0.91
N SER A 160 -5.23 -17.26 1.33
CA SER A 160 -5.01 -17.75 2.68
C SER A 160 -4.08 -18.95 2.64
N TRP A 161 -3.25 -19.10 3.68
CA TRP A 161 -2.37 -20.26 3.85
C TRP A 161 -2.68 -20.95 5.17
N GLY A 162 -2.42 -22.25 5.22
CA GLY A 162 -2.64 -23.08 6.39
C GLY A 162 -1.89 -24.41 6.31
N PRO A 163 -2.09 -25.29 7.31
CA PRO A 163 -1.55 -26.64 7.27
C PRO A 163 -2.30 -27.49 6.25
N LEU A 164 -1.58 -28.02 5.26
CA LEU A 164 -2.09 -29.07 4.38
C LEU A 164 -2.12 -30.43 5.10
N GLU A 165 -2.79 -31.42 4.50
CA GLU A 165 -2.82 -32.79 5.02
C GLU A 165 -1.41 -33.40 5.16
N SER A 166 -0.47 -32.97 4.32
CA SER A 166 0.94 -33.34 4.38
C SER A 166 1.70 -32.76 5.59
N GLY A 167 1.06 -31.89 6.39
CA GLY A 167 1.70 -31.12 7.46
C GLY A 167 2.58 -29.98 6.96
N LYS A 168 2.60 -29.73 5.66
CA LYS A 168 3.28 -28.59 5.03
C LYS A 168 2.40 -27.35 5.05
N MET A 169 3.03 -26.18 4.96
CA MET A 169 2.31 -24.93 4.70
C MET A 169 1.89 -24.90 3.23
N GLY A 170 0.66 -24.48 2.95
CA GLY A 170 0.18 -24.30 1.58
C GLY A 170 -1.10 -23.46 1.50
N LEU A 171 -1.54 -23.17 0.28
CA LEU A 171 -2.77 -22.42 0.05
C LEU A 171 -3.98 -23.20 0.55
N VAL A 172 -4.93 -22.49 1.16
CA VAL A 172 -6.17 -23.07 1.66
C VAL A 172 -7.38 -22.37 1.05
N ASN A 173 -8.46 -23.13 0.92
CA ASN A 173 -9.74 -22.78 0.30
C ASN A 173 -10.88 -23.46 1.07
N HIS A 174 -12.11 -23.30 0.57
CA HIS A 174 -13.33 -23.79 1.21
C HIS A 174 -13.47 -25.32 1.30
N VAL A 175 -12.65 -26.11 0.61
CA VAL A 175 -12.68 -27.58 0.70
C VAL A 175 -11.66 -28.15 1.67
N ASN A 176 -10.78 -27.34 2.24
CA ASN A 176 -9.80 -27.82 3.22
C ASN A 176 -10.47 -28.32 4.51
N SER A 177 -9.90 -29.37 5.08
CA SER A 177 -10.36 -30.01 6.31
C SER A 177 -9.28 -29.99 7.41
N GLY A 178 -9.56 -30.56 8.58
CA GLY A 178 -8.60 -30.67 9.68
C GLY A 178 -8.12 -29.32 10.23
N GLY A 179 -6.82 -29.18 10.46
CA GLY A 179 -6.22 -27.97 11.06
C GLY A 179 -6.30 -26.70 10.21
N ALA A 180 -6.72 -26.81 8.94
CA ALA A 180 -6.98 -25.71 8.02
C ALA A 180 -8.48 -25.49 7.76
N ALA A 181 -9.37 -26.32 8.33
CA ALA A 181 -10.81 -26.21 8.10
C ALA A 181 -11.31 -24.80 8.40
N ARG A 182 -12.11 -24.26 7.48
CA ARG A 182 -12.72 -22.92 7.55
C ARG A 182 -11.75 -21.73 7.51
N THR A 183 -10.44 -21.95 7.37
CA THR A 183 -9.46 -20.84 7.43
C THR A 183 -9.75 -19.81 6.34
N TRP A 184 -10.03 -20.27 5.13
CA TRP A 184 -10.34 -19.40 4.01
C TRP A 184 -11.66 -18.66 4.20
N GLU A 185 -12.70 -19.32 4.73
CA GLU A 185 -13.99 -18.72 5.02
C GLU A 185 -13.91 -17.67 6.12
N ASP A 186 -13.14 -17.94 7.16
CA ASP A 186 -12.93 -17.02 8.28
C ASP A 186 -12.12 -15.79 7.81
N ASP A 187 -11.12 -15.97 6.92
CA ASP A 187 -10.37 -14.87 6.30
C ASP A 187 -11.24 -14.04 5.36
N SER A 188 -12.05 -14.69 4.54
CA SER A 188 -12.97 -14.02 3.61
C SER A 188 -14.03 -13.24 4.36
N SER A 189 -14.57 -13.80 5.45
CA SER A 189 -15.52 -13.11 6.32
C SER A 189 -14.87 -11.93 7.05
N ALA A 190 -13.63 -12.08 7.50
CA ALA A 190 -12.88 -11.00 8.14
C ALA A 190 -12.60 -9.84 7.15
N TRP A 191 -12.20 -10.14 5.92
CA TRP A 191 -12.09 -9.13 4.88
C TRP A 191 -13.42 -8.41 4.68
N GLN A 192 -14.50 -9.15 4.44
CA GLN A 192 -15.84 -8.58 4.20
C GLN A 192 -16.41 -7.81 5.39
N SER A 193 -15.90 -8.05 6.61
CA SER A 193 -16.28 -7.28 7.80
C SER A 193 -15.67 -5.88 7.83
N LEU A 194 -14.62 -5.62 7.05
CA LEU A 194 -14.06 -4.28 6.93
C LEU A 194 -15.09 -3.37 6.29
N SER A 195 -15.54 -2.39 7.08
CA SER A 195 -16.44 -1.33 6.63
C SER A 195 -16.01 -0.01 7.26
N PHE A 196 -16.45 1.10 6.67
CA PHE A 196 -16.21 2.43 7.23
C PHE A 196 -16.90 2.65 8.59
N GLU A 197 -17.87 1.82 8.99
CA GLU A 197 -18.63 1.96 10.24
C GLU A 197 -17.92 1.40 11.48
N GLY A 198 -16.75 0.79 11.30
CA GLY A 198 -15.95 0.23 12.39
C GLY A 198 -15.46 -1.17 12.05
N ASN A 199 -14.44 -1.58 12.79
CA ASN A 199 -13.68 -2.78 12.48
C ASN A 199 -13.65 -3.76 13.65
N SER A 200 -14.14 -4.98 13.42
CA SER A 200 -14.18 -6.05 14.40
C SER A 200 -12.84 -6.80 14.50
N GLY A 201 -11.80 -6.12 14.98
CA GLY A 201 -10.50 -6.75 15.29
C GLY A 201 -9.74 -7.26 14.06
N VAL A 202 -10.08 -6.77 12.87
CA VAL A 202 -9.30 -6.94 11.65
C VAL A 202 -8.43 -5.70 11.48
N ALA A 203 -7.27 -5.81 10.87
CA ALA A 203 -6.45 -4.67 10.51
C ALA A 203 -5.69 -5.01 9.24
N PHE A 204 -5.23 -3.98 8.53
CA PHE A 204 -4.62 -4.16 7.22
C PHE A 204 -3.51 -3.14 6.99
N ARG A 205 -2.64 -3.46 6.04
CA ARG A 205 -1.73 -2.50 5.39
C ARG A 205 -1.88 -2.67 3.89
N ALA A 206 -1.90 -1.55 3.16
CA ALA A 206 -1.86 -1.58 1.70
C ALA A 206 -0.50 -2.13 1.21
N ILE A 207 -0.53 -2.85 0.10
CA ILE A 207 0.66 -3.38 -0.57
C ILE A 207 0.86 -2.55 -1.83
N ASP A 208 1.97 -1.81 -1.91
CA ASP A 208 2.32 -0.99 -3.08
C ASP A 208 2.85 -1.87 -4.22
N ALA A 209 1.92 -2.61 -4.86
CA ALA A 209 2.19 -3.50 -6.00
C ALA A 209 0.90 -3.81 -6.79
N SER A 210 1.04 -4.29 -8.03
CA SER A 210 -0.15 -4.62 -8.82
C SER A 210 -0.90 -5.84 -8.31
N ASP A 211 -2.23 -5.83 -8.46
CA ASP A 211 -3.09 -6.99 -8.20
C ASP A 211 -2.62 -8.26 -8.93
N SER A 212 -2.12 -8.11 -10.17
CA SER A 212 -1.56 -9.22 -10.93
C SER A 212 -0.25 -9.74 -10.35
N ASP A 213 0.64 -8.86 -9.88
CA ASP A 213 1.89 -9.25 -9.23
C ASP A 213 1.60 -9.90 -7.88
N VAL A 214 0.75 -9.30 -7.06
CA VAL A 214 0.37 -9.83 -5.74
C VAL A 214 -0.33 -11.18 -5.91
N SER A 215 -1.26 -11.30 -6.85
CA SER A 215 -1.92 -12.56 -7.19
C SER A 215 -0.92 -13.61 -7.70
N PHE A 216 0.05 -13.22 -8.52
CA PHE A 216 1.10 -14.12 -9.00
C PHE A 216 1.99 -14.61 -7.86
N LEU A 217 2.48 -13.70 -7.01
CA LEU A 217 3.29 -14.00 -5.83
C LEU A 217 2.54 -14.93 -4.87
N ALA A 218 1.28 -14.62 -4.58
CA ALA A 218 0.45 -15.44 -3.70
C ALA A 218 0.27 -16.87 -4.24
N ARG A 219 0.05 -17.03 -5.55
CA ARG A 219 -0.10 -18.35 -6.19
C ARG A 219 1.20 -19.14 -6.31
N THR A 220 2.34 -18.48 -6.17
CA THR A 220 3.68 -19.08 -6.34
C THR A 220 4.41 -19.31 -5.01
N VAL A 221 3.75 -19.08 -3.88
CA VAL A 221 4.27 -19.47 -2.57
C VAL A 221 4.56 -20.97 -2.55
N GLN A 222 5.82 -21.34 -2.26
CA GLN A 222 6.26 -22.73 -2.29
C GLN A 222 5.81 -23.51 -1.05
N GLU A 223 5.12 -24.63 -1.27
CA GLU A 223 4.53 -25.48 -0.22
C GLU A 223 5.49 -26.54 0.34
N ASN A 224 6.78 -26.20 0.48
CA ASN A 224 7.84 -27.16 0.82
C ASN A 224 8.30 -27.12 2.29
N ARG A 225 7.79 -26.16 3.08
CA ARG A 225 8.15 -25.98 4.49
C ARG A 225 7.11 -26.59 5.43
N ASN A 226 7.58 -27.07 6.59
CA ASN A 226 6.70 -27.61 7.62
C ASN A 226 5.87 -26.49 8.26
N TYR A 227 4.57 -26.73 8.44
CA TYR A 227 3.67 -25.80 9.11
C TYR A 227 3.77 -25.94 10.64
N LYS A 228 3.91 -24.83 11.35
CA LYS A 228 3.77 -24.75 12.81
C LYS A 228 3.01 -23.49 13.21
N TYR A 229 1.99 -23.59 14.05
CA TYR A 229 1.22 -22.43 14.50
C TYR A 229 2.10 -21.31 15.08
N VAL A 230 3.12 -21.68 15.86
CA VAL A 230 4.13 -20.77 16.42
C VAL A 230 5.52 -21.20 15.93
N PRO A 231 5.92 -20.82 14.71
CA PRO A 231 7.13 -21.36 14.10
C PRO A 231 8.42 -20.84 14.77
N SER A 232 8.36 -19.76 15.57
CA SER A 232 9.51 -19.29 16.35
C SER A 232 10.00 -20.29 17.40
N LEU A 233 9.18 -21.27 17.76
CA LEU A 233 9.55 -22.34 18.70
C LEU A 233 10.14 -23.58 17.99
N PHE A 234 10.20 -23.59 16.66
CA PHE A 234 10.61 -24.75 15.88
C PHE A 234 11.49 -24.37 14.69
N THR A 235 12.74 -24.84 14.70
CA THR A 235 13.71 -24.55 13.64
C THR A 235 13.19 -24.96 12.26
N GLY A 236 13.35 -24.10 11.26
CA GLY A 236 13.02 -24.42 9.87
C GLY A 236 11.53 -24.44 9.53
N SER A 237 10.64 -24.05 10.46
CA SER A 237 9.19 -24.07 10.27
C SER A 237 8.64 -22.70 9.86
N VAL A 238 7.47 -22.70 9.22
CA VAL A 238 6.75 -21.49 8.79
C VAL A 238 5.26 -21.61 9.09
N ASN A 239 4.49 -20.54 8.89
CA ASN A 239 3.03 -20.58 8.95
C ASN A 239 2.39 -19.60 7.96
N SER A 240 1.08 -19.39 8.11
CA SER A 240 0.30 -18.44 7.31
C SER A 240 0.86 -17.01 7.35
N ASN A 241 1.26 -16.54 8.53
CA ASN A 241 1.83 -15.19 8.70
C ASN A 241 3.18 -15.06 8.01
N SER A 242 4.02 -16.10 8.04
CA SER A 242 5.26 -16.15 7.26
C SER A 242 4.96 -16.04 5.76
N ALA A 243 3.95 -16.76 5.27
CA ALA A 243 3.58 -16.78 3.86
C ALA A 243 3.03 -15.44 3.37
N ALA A 244 2.00 -14.91 4.04
CA ALA A 244 1.40 -13.63 3.71
C ALA A 244 2.44 -12.49 3.81
N GLY A 245 3.27 -12.51 4.85
CA GLY A 245 4.37 -11.56 5.00
C GLY A 245 5.42 -11.65 3.89
N ALA A 246 5.72 -12.85 3.38
CA ALA A 246 6.66 -13.03 2.27
C ALA A 246 6.09 -12.50 0.95
N VAL A 247 4.80 -12.73 0.68
CA VAL A 247 4.12 -12.18 -0.49
C VAL A 247 4.12 -10.66 -0.44
N ALA A 248 3.71 -10.06 0.68
CA ALA A 248 3.69 -8.61 0.84
C ALA A 248 5.09 -8.01 0.66
N HIS A 249 6.10 -8.56 1.35
CA HIS A 249 7.47 -8.07 1.26
C HIS A 249 8.06 -8.22 -0.15
N ALA A 250 7.80 -9.32 -0.86
CA ALA A 250 8.24 -9.48 -2.24
C ALA A 250 7.53 -8.52 -3.20
N ALA A 251 6.27 -8.22 -2.92
CA ALA A 251 5.46 -7.31 -3.72
C ALA A 251 5.98 -5.86 -3.61
N ASP A 252 6.11 -5.31 -2.40
CA ASP A 252 6.37 -3.87 -2.21
C ASP A 252 7.70 -3.54 -1.48
N GLY A 253 8.43 -4.53 -0.97
CA GLY A 253 9.62 -4.33 -0.13
C GLY A 253 9.34 -3.80 1.28
N GLY A 254 8.06 -3.61 1.63
CA GLY A 254 7.58 -3.11 2.91
C GLY A 254 7.56 -4.17 4.02
N THR A 255 6.92 -3.86 5.14
CA THR A 255 6.93 -4.74 6.30
C THR A 255 6.14 -6.04 6.08
N ALA A 256 6.67 -7.15 6.59
CA ALA A 256 6.01 -8.47 6.51
C ALA A 256 4.88 -8.66 7.54
N ASN A 257 4.64 -7.66 8.39
CA ASN A 257 3.59 -7.65 9.40
C ASN A 257 2.62 -6.49 9.18
N VAL A 258 1.42 -6.66 9.73
CA VAL A 258 0.40 -5.60 9.81
C VAL A 258 0.56 -4.84 11.15
N PRO A 259 0.47 -3.50 11.21
CA PRO A 259 0.53 -2.78 12.47
C PRO A 259 -0.78 -2.91 13.27
N THR A 260 -0.97 -4.02 13.98
CA THR A 260 -2.24 -4.38 14.65
C THR A 260 -2.22 -4.35 16.18
N GLY A 261 -1.04 -4.18 16.79
CA GLY A 261 -0.83 -4.39 18.23
C GLY A 261 -0.90 -5.85 18.71
N GLY A 262 -1.67 -6.72 18.02
CA GLY A 262 -1.72 -8.17 18.26
C GLY A 262 -0.48 -8.93 17.78
N TRP A 263 -0.17 -10.06 18.43
CA TRP A 263 0.99 -10.89 18.11
C TRP A 263 0.74 -11.72 16.86
N GLN A 264 1.62 -11.57 15.85
CA GLN A 264 1.54 -12.31 14.58
C GLN A 264 2.61 -13.40 14.56
N PRO A 265 2.39 -14.57 15.18
CA PRO A 265 3.41 -15.62 15.24
C PRO A 265 3.86 -15.96 13.82
N GLY A 266 5.17 -16.02 13.56
CA GLY A 266 5.66 -16.37 12.22
C GLY A 266 5.96 -15.20 11.28
N HIS A 267 5.59 -13.97 11.61
CA HIS A 267 5.84 -12.82 10.72
C HIS A 267 7.34 -12.57 10.44
N ASN A 268 8.22 -12.96 11.37
CA ASN A 268 9.68 -12.83 11.24
C ASN A 268 10.33 -13.94 10.41
N GLN A 269 9.56 -14.95 10.00
CA GLN A 269 10.02 -16.07 9.18
C GLN A 269 9.62 -15.92 7.71
N SER A 270 9.16 -14.74 7.28
CA SER A 270 8.78 -14.47 5.89
C SER A 270 9.92 -14.74 4.91
N SER A 271 11.16 -14.44 5.28
CA SER A 271 12.36 -14.72 4.46
C SER A 271 12.65 -16.22 4.26
N MET A 272 12.01 -17.11 5.03
CA MET A 272 12.14 -18.57 4.88
C MET A 272 11.15 -19.15 3.87
N VAL A 273 10.15 -18.35 3.46
CA VAL A 273 9.14 -18.72 2.47
C VAL A 273 9.60 -18.20 1.10
N ASN A 274 9.73 -19.12 0.16
CA ASN A 274 10.02 -18.77 -1.22
C ASN A 274 8.72 -18.41 -1.94
N VAL A 275 8.72 -17.28 -2.63
CA VAL A 275 7.68 -16.85 -3.57
C VAL A 275 8.30 -16.72 -4.95
N GLY A 276 7.50 -16.82 -6.01
CA GLY A 276 8.00 -16.61 -7.38
C GLY A 276 8.60 -15.22 -7.56
N ASN A 277 9.43 -15.04 -8.58
CA ASN A 277 9.88 -13.69 -8.97
C ASN A 277 8.79 -13.08 -9.86
N SER A 278 8.14 -12.00 -9.41
CA SER A 278 7.26 -11.23 -10.29
C SER A 278 8.02 -10.71 -11.51
N PRO A 279 7.36 -10.55 -12.68
CA PRO A 279 7.96 -9.89 -13.82
C PRO A 279 8.51 -8.51 -13.42
N PRO A 280 9.60 -8.03 -14.04
CA PRO A 280 10.15 -6.71 -13.71
C PRO A 280 9.12 -5.62 -14.01
N VAL A 281 8.60 -5.01 -12.96
CA VAL A 281 7.84 -3.76 -13.04
C VAL A 281 8.86 -2.63 -13.01
N PHE A 282 8.77 -1.67 -13.94
CA PHE A 282 9.48 -0.39 -13.80
C PHE A 282 8.98 0.31 -12.54
N ARG A 283 9.71 0.14 -11.43
CA ARG A 283 9.43 0.80 -10.17
C ARG A 283 10.14 2.14 -10.19
N VAL A 284 9.39 3.25 -10.23
CA VAL A 284 9.93 4.51 -9.74
C VAL A 284 9.97 4.36 -8.22
N SER A 285 11.13 3.97 -7.68
CA SER A 285 11.39 3.98 -6.25
C SER A 285 11.37 5.44 -5.78
N GLY A 286 10.17 5.92 -5.48
CA GLY A 286 9.90 7.29 -5.06
C GLY A 286 9.68 7.37 -3.56
N ARG A 287 10.63 6.91 -2.74
CA ARG A 287 10.83 7.66 -1.48
C ARG A 287 11.44 8.97 -1.94
N LEU A 288 10.61 9.99 -2.13
CA LEU A 288 11.04 11.34 -2.45
C LEU A 288 11.97 11.81 -1.31
N ASP A 289 13.26 11.53 -1.48
CA ASP A 289 14.29 12.34 -0.87
C ASP A 289 14.16 13.70 -1.57
N SER A 290 13.74 14.70 -0.80
CA SER A 290 13.56 16.08 -1.25
C SER A 290 14.84 16.69 -1.85
N ARG A 291 15.95 15.97 -1.83
CA ARG A 291 17.24 16.36 -2.41
C ARG A 291 17.39 16.06 -3.91
N LYS A 292 16.46 15.37 -4.58
CA LYS A 292 16.58 15.04 -6.02
C LYS A 292 15.79 15.91 -6.98
N LEU A 293 14.96 16.85 -6.51
CA LEU A 293 14.20 17.75 -7.38
C LEU A 293 15.05 18.88 -7.97
N ASP A 294 16.26 19.13 -7.45
CA ASP A 294 17.09 20.26 -7.87
C ASP A 294 18.06 19.95 -9.02
N GLU A 295 18.21 18.68 -9.43
CA GLU A 295 19.14 18.28 -10.51
C GLU A 295 18.50 18.13 -11.89
N GLU A 296 17.17 18.10 -12.03
CA GLU A 296 16.48 17.97 -13.33
C GLU A 296 15.89 19.28 -13.88
N LEU A 297 16.21 20.43 -13.28
CA LEU A 297 15.75 21.75 -13.74
C LEU A 297 16.88 22.70 -14.20
N ASN A 298 17.99 22.17 -14.72
CA ASN A 298 18.99 22.95 -15.48
C ASN A 298 19.26 22.36 -16.86
#